data_AF-A0A512NFZ5-F1
#
_entry.id   AF-A0A512NFZ5-F1
#
_cell.length_a   1.000
_cell.length_b   1.000
_cell.length_c   1.000
_cell.angle_alpha   90.00
_cell.angle_beta   90.00
_cell.angle_gamma   90.00
#
_symmetry.space_group_name_H-M   'P 1'
#
loop_
_entity.id
_entity.type
_entity.pdbx_description
1 polymer ?
#
loop_
_entity_poly.entity_id
_entity_poly.type
_entity_poly.pdbx_seq_one_letter_code
_entity_poly.pdbx_strand_id
1 'polypeptide(L)'
;MTFDKLAYVDRLTAAGFNEPRARALADGLDQALREEVATQSDIGPLKSDIASIKGDLLVFKSELLAAMKANKIDLLKWITMLIVGQTALFAALELLRW
;
A
#
# COMPACT_ATOMS: atom_id res chain seq x y z
N MET A 1 0.61 -22.93 17.03
CA MET A 1 1.55 -23.89 17.65
C MET A 1 1.64 -23.49 19.11
N THR A 2 1.19 -24.34 20.04
CA THR A 2 1.08 -23.97 21.45
C THR A 2 2.34 -24.46 22.17
N PHE A 3 3.09 -23.55 22.79
CA PHE A 3 4.24 -23.91 23.63
C PHE A 3 3.72 -24.59 24.90
N ASP A 4 4.17 -25.81 25.17
CA ASP A 4 3.76 -26.57 26.35
C ASP A 4 4.75 -26.29 27.51
N LYS A 5 4.38 -25.32 28.33
CA LYS A 5 5.16 -24.87 29.49
C LYS A 5 5.42 -26.01 30.48
N LEU A 6 4.47 -26.92 30.67
CA LEU A 6 4.60 -28.01 31.65
C LEU A 6 5.63 -29.04 31.18
N ALA A 7 5.53 -29.47 29.91
CA ALA A 7 6.52 -30.38 29.34
C ALA A 7 7.94 -29.80 29.33
N TYR A 8 8.08 -28.47 29.19
CA TYR A 8 9.37 -27.79 29.25
C TYR A 8 9.93 -27.72 30.68
N VAL A 9 9.09 -27.43 31.68
CA VAL A 9 9.47 -27.48 33.10
C VAL A 9 9.89 -28.88 33.51
N ASP A 10 9.13 -29.90 33.13
CA ASP A 10 9.45 -31.31 33.45
C ASP A 10 10.79 -31.73 32.86
N ARG A 11 11.11 -31.30 31.62
CA ARG A 11 12.41 -31.56 30.99
C ARG A 11 13.56 -30.85 31.69
N LEU A 12 13.35 -29.62 32.16
CA LEU A 12 14.36 -28.87 32.90
C LEU A 12 14.60 -29.48 34.28
N THR A 13 13.54 -29.88 34.98
CA THR A 13 13.64 -30.58 36.27
C THR A 13 14.32 -31.95 36.10
N ALA A 14 14.00 -32.70 35.04
CA ALA A 14 14.68 -33.96 34.70
C ALA A 14 16.18 -33.78 34.36
N ALA A 15 16.55 -32.61 33.85
CA ALA A 15 17.95 -32.23 33.58
C ALA A 15 18.72 -31.73 34.82
N GLY A 16 18.09 -31.76 36.01
CA GLY A 16 18.73 -31.38 37.27
C GLY A 16 18.58 -29.90 37.65
N PHE A 17 17.74 -29.13 36.95
CA PHE A 17 17.38 -27.79 37.39
C PHE A 17 16.39 -27.85 38.55
N ASN A 18 16.50 -26.91 39.48
CA ASN A 18 15.52 -26.76 40.56
C ASN A 18 14.18 -26.24 39.99
N GLU A 19 13.07 -26.75 40.55
CA GLU A 19 11.69 -26.48 40.10
C GLU A 19 11.35 -24.98 39.94
N PRO A 20 11.64 -24.09 40.92
CA PRO A 20 11.49 -22.64 40.73
C PRO A 20 12.29 -22.06 39.55
N ARG A 21 13.54 -22.52 39.33
CA ARG A 21 14.39 -22.04 38.24
C ARG A 21 13.91 -22.54 36.87
N ALA A 22 13.45 -23.79 36.82
CA ALA A 22 12.85 -24.39 35.62
C ALA A 22 11.59 -23.63 35.19
N ARG A 23 10.71 -23.29 36.14
CA ARG A 23 9.51 -22.47 35.87
C ARG A 23 9.84 -21.06 35.40
N ALA A 24 10.81 -20.40 36.03
CA ALA A 24 11.22 -19.06 35.63
C ALA A 24 11.76 -19.03 34.19
N LEU A 25 12.55 -20.04 33.80
CA LEU A 25 13.06 -20.16 32.43
C LEU A 25 11.93 -20.46 31.44
N ALA A 26 10.98 -21.32 31.82
CA ALA A 26 9.81 -21.64 31.01
C ALA A 26 8.90 -20.43 30.79
N ASP A 27 8.72 -19.57 31.80
CA ASP A 27 7.95 -18.33 31.67
C ASP A 27 8.65 -17.32 30.77
N GLY A 28 9.95 -17.11 30.96
CA GLY A 28 10.72 -16.19 30.12
C GLY A 28 10.68 -16.59 28.64
N LEU A 29 10.76 -17.89 28.35
CA LEU A 29 10.68 -18.41 26.99
C LEU A 29 9.26 -18.29 26.40
N ASP A 30 8.22 -18.63 27.17
CA ASP A 30 6.83 -18.49 26.72
C ASP A 30 6.50 -17.02 26.42
N GLN A 31 6.96 -16.10 27.26
CA GLN A 31 6.74 -14.68 27.07
C GLN A 31 7.50 -14.14 25.85
N ALA A 32 8.77 -14.48 25.67
CA ALA A 32 9.54 -14.08 24.49
C ALA A 32 8.93 -14.62 23.19
N LEU A 33 8.51 -15.90 23.18
CA LEU A 33 7.85 -16.51 22.02
C LEU A 33 6.50 -15.86 21.72
N ARG A 34 5.72 -15.49 22.74
CA ARG A 34 4.45 -14.78 22.56
C ARG A 34 4.66 -13.39 21.98
N GLU A 35 5.65 -12.63 22.47
CA GLU A 35 5.99 -11.31 21.95
C GLU A 35 6.48 -11.36 20.51
N GLU A 36 7.32 -12.34 20.17
CA GLU A 36 7.80 -12.55 18.80
C GLU A 36 6.65 -12.94 17.86
N VAL A 37 5.77 -13.85 18.28
CA VAL A 37 4.59 -14.25 17.50
C VAL A 37 3.61 -13.10 17.33
N ALA A 38 3.40 -12.26 18.35
CA ALA A 38 2.59 -11.05 18.24
C ALA A 38 3.19 -10.10 17.19
N THR A 39 4.49 -9.82 17.27
CA THR A 39 5.20 -8.97 16.32
C THR A 39 5.12 -9.51 14.88
N GLN A 40 5.31 -10.82 14.70
CA GLN A 40 5.16 -11.49 13.40
C GLN A 40 3.72 -11.39 12.87
N SER A 41 2.73 -11.55 13.75
CA SER A 41 1.31 -11.43 13.41
C SER A 41 0.94 -10.01 13.00
N ASP A 42 1.61 -8.99 13.54
CA ASP A 42 1.40 -7.58 13.17
C ASP A 42 2.07 -7.22 11.82
N ILE A 43 3.20 -7.85 11.49
CA ILE A 43 3.91 -7.60 10.23
C ILE A 43 3.16 -8.15 9.00
N GLY A 44 2.41 -9.25 9.16
CA GLY A 44 1.62 -9.84 8.07
C GLY A 44 0.61 -8.86 7.45
N PRO A 45 -0.29 -8.26 8.24
CA PRO A 45 -1.22 -7.21 7.81
C PRO A 45 -0.51 -6.03 7.16
N LEU A 46 0.59 -5.53 7.74
CA LEU A 46 1.35 -4.42 7.16
C LEU A 46 1.87 -4.73 5.75
N LYS A 47 2.34 -5.96 5.50
CA LYS A 47 2.76 -6.38 4.15
C LYS A 47 1.59 -6.41 3.17
N SER A 48 0.42 -6.86 3.61
CA SER A 48 -0.80 -6.87 2.81
C SER A 48 -1.22 -5.43 2.46
N ASP A 49 -1.22 -4.53 3.43
CA ASP A 49 -1.59 -3.12 3.24
C ASP A 49 -0.63 -2.42 2.26
N ILE A 50 0.68 -2.65 2.40
CA ILE A 50 1.68 -2.13 1.45
C ILE A 50 1.43 -2.66 0.03
N ALA A 51 1.08 -3.94 -0.12
CA ALA A 51 0.76 -4.51 -1.42
C ALA A 51 -0.49 -3.89 -2.02
N SER A 52 -1.53 -3.65 -1.21
CA SER A 52 -2.77 -2.97 -1.62
C SER A 52 -2.49 -1.54 -2.08
N ILE A 53 -1.77 -0.75 -1.27
CA ILE A 53 -1.42 0.64 -1.58
C ILE A 53 -0.62 0.73 -2.88
N LYS A 54 0.29 -0.22 -3.12
CA LYS A 54 1.05 -0.28 -4.38
C LYS A 54 0.13 -0.56 -5.58
N GLY A 55 -0.87 -1.42 -5.42
CA GLY A 55 -1.91 -1.67 -6.42
C GLY A 55 -2.71 -0.41 -6.72
N ASP A 56 -3.23 0.25 -5.69
CA ASP A 56 -4.02 1.48 -5.80
C ASP A 56 -3.21 2.60 -6.47
N LEU A 57 -1.92 2.72 -6.16
CA LEU A 57 -1.04 3.71 -6.78
C LEU A 57 -0.85 3.46 -8.28
N LEU A 58 -0.78 2.20 -8.72
CA LEU A 58 -0.68 1.86 -10.14
C LEU A 58 -1.97 2.18 -10.90
N VAL A 59 -3.12 1.91 -10.27
CA VAL A 59 -4.44 2.28 -10.82
C VAL A 59 -4.55 3.79 -10.92
N PHE A 60 -4.29 4.52 -9.84
CA PHE A 60 -4.33 5.97 -9.81
C PHE A 60 -3.42 6.62 -10.86
N LYS A 61 -2.19 6.11 -11.02
CA LYS A 61 -1.27 6.58 -12.06
C LYS A 61 -1.84 6.36 -13.47
N SER A 62 -2.48 5.22 -13.70
CA SER A 62 -3.08 4.88 -14.99
C SER A 62 -4.27 5.78 -15.31
N GLU A 63 -5.13 6.03 -14.32
CA GLU A 63 -6.27 6.96 -14.44
C GLU A 63 -5.81 8.40 -14.69
N LEU A 64 -4.78 8.87 -13.97
CA LEU A 64 -4.20 10.20 -14.20
C LEU A 64 -3.67 10.32 -15.63
N LEU A 65 -2.91 9.34 -16.12
CA LEU A 65 -2.39 9.35 -17.48
C LEU A 65 -3.52 9.35 -18.53
N ALA A 66 -4.60 8.62 -18.28
CA ALA A 66 -5.78 8.62 -19.14
C ALA A 66 -6.47 9.99 -19.15
N ALA A 67 -6.71 10.57 -17.97
CA ALA A 67 -7.32 11.90 -17.82
C ALA A 67 -6.46 12.99 -18.47
N MET A 68 -5.13 12.93 -18.31
CA MET A 68 -4.21 13.87 -18.94
C MET A 68 -4.24 13.76 -20.47
N LYS A 69 -4.30 12.54 -21.03
CA LYS A 69 -4.45 12.35 -22.47
C LYS A 69 -5.78 12.88 -22.98
N ALA A 70 -6.88 12.60 -22.27
CA ALA A 70 -8.20 13.12 -22.61
C ALA A 70 -8.21 14.66 -22.63
N ASN A 71 -7.73 15.29 -21.55
CA ASN A 71 -7.65 16.75 -21.45
C ASN A 71 -6.77 17.36 -22.55
N LYS A 72 -5.65 16.71 -22.91
CA LYS A 72 -4.80 17.16 -24.01
C LYS A 72 -5.55 17.13 -25.35
N ILE A 73 -6.30 16.07 -25.62
CA ILE A 73 -7.09 15.93 -26.86
C ILE A 73 -8.20 16.98 -26.90
N ASP A 74 -8.93 17.18 -25.80
CA ASP A 74 -10.00 18.17 -25.77
C ASP A 74 -9.44 19.58 -25.93
N LEU A 75 -8.33 19.93 -25.27
CA LEU A 75 -7.68 21.22 -25.46
C LEU A 75 -7.27 21.45 -26.91
N LEU A 76 -6.70 20.45 -27.59
CA LEU A 76 -6.36 20.53 -29.01
C LEU A 76 -7.60 20.75 -29.90
N LYS A 77 -8.71 20.07 -29.62
CA LYS A 77 -9.98 20.28 -30.33
C LYS A 77 -10.47 21.71 -30.16
N TRP A 78 -10.48 22.23 -28.92
CA TRP A 78 -10.89 23.59 -28.62
C TRP A 78 -10.02 24.63 -29.34
N ILE A 79 -8.69 24.47 -29.31
CA ILE A 79 -7.76 25.36 -30.02
C ILE A 79 -8.03 25.33 -31.53
N THR A 80 -8.24 24.14 -32.09
CA THR A 80 -8.52 23.99 -33.54
C THR A 80 -9.82 24.71 -33.91
N MET A 81 -10.88 24.54 -33.11
CA MET A 81 -12.15 25.22 -33.32
C MET A 81 -12.03 26.75 -33.19
N LEU A 82 -11.23 27.24 -32.24
CA LEU A 82 -10.94 28.66 -32.08
C LEU A 82 -10.22 29.24 -33.29
N ILE A 83 -9.20 28.56 -33.82
CA ILE A 83 -8.44 29.02 -35.00
C ILE A 83 -9.35 29.10 -36.24
N VAL A 84 -10.20 28.08 -36.45
CA VAL A 84 -11.16 28.08 -37.56
C VAL A 84 -12.18 29.22 -37.40
N GLY A 85 -12.70 29.42 -36.19
CA GLY A 85 -13.62 30.52 -35.89
C GLY A 85 -12.99 31.90 -36.13
N GLN A 86 -11.75 32.11 -35.68
CA GLN A 86 -11.02 33.35 -35.92
C GLN A 86 -10.80 33.60 -37.41
N THR A 87 -10.37 32.58 -38.16
CA THR A 87 -10.14 32.69 -39.62
C THR A 87 -11.43 33.09 -40.35
N ALA A 88 -12.57 32.51 -39.97
CA ALA A 88 -13.86 32.88 -40.55
C ALA A 88 -14.27 34.33 -40.21
N LEU A 89 -14.03 34.76 -38.97
CA LEU A 89 -14.26 36.15 -38.53
C LEU A 89 -13.40 37.15 -39.31
N PHE A 90 -12.11 36.84 -39.52
CA PHE A 90 -11.21 37.68 -40.32
C PHE A 90 -11.68 37.80 -41.77
N ALA A 91 -12.07 36.69 -42.41
CA ALA A 91 -12.58 36.70 -43.77
C ALA A 91 -13.87 37.55 -43.90
N ALA A 92 -14.79 37.45 -42.93
CA ALA A 92 -16.01 38.24 -42.92
C ALA A 92 -15.75 39.75 -42.74
N LEU A 93 -14.79 40.11 -41.87
CA LEU A 93 -14.35 41.50 -41.68
C LEU A 93 -13.71 42.08 -42.94
N GLU A 94 -12.89 41.30 -43.65
CA GLU A 94 -12.28 41.74 -44.90
C GLU A 94 -13.32 41.96 -46.00
N LEU A 95 -14.33 41.11 -46.08
CA LEU A 95 -15.41 41.20 -47.07
C LEU A 95 -16.31 42.43 -46.85
N LEU A 96 -16.48 42.89 -45.59
CA LEU A 96 -17.25 44.08 -45.25
C LEU A 96 -16.48 45.39 -45.49
N ARG A 97 -15.16 45.31 -45.70
CA ARG A 97 -14.25 46.45 -45.90
C ARG A 97 -14.11 46.85 -47.38
N TRP A 98 -14.71 46.09 -48.30
CA TRP A 98 -14.80 46.38 -49.74
C TRP A 98 -16.22 46.84 -50.10
#